data_AF-A0A972S3G6-F1
#
_entry.id   AF-A0A972S3G6-F1
#
_cell.length_a   1.000
_cell.length_b   1.000
_cell.length_c   1.000
_cell.angle_alpha   90.00
_cell.angle_beta   90.00
_cell.angle_gamma   90.00
#
_symmetry.space_group_name_H-M   'P 1'
#
loop_
_entity.id
_entity.type
_entity.pdbx_description
1 polymer ?
#
loop_
_entity_poly.entity_id
_entity_poly.type
_entity_poly.pdbx_seq_one_letter_code
_entity_poly.pdbx_strand_id
1 'polypeptide(L)'
;MQYRYEDAFLVKKVSEEELGQIELAAIEEAQKLGITDAYYMERYVKARVYVEIAQRHIEADGMKEKLDVYKDEMDRYYRFSQTNSPSNIATIPVARG
;
A
#
# COMPACT_ATOMS: atom_id res chain seq x y z
N MET A 1 -14.26 5.53 7.38
CA MET A 1 -13.13 4.60 7.18
C MET A 1 -13.61 3.41 6.37
N GLN A 2 -13.02 3.18 5.20
CA GLN A 2 -13.46 2.13 4.27
C GLN A 2 -12.77 0.78 4.56
N TYR A 3 -11.61 0.81 5.23
CA TYR A 3 -10.82 -0.40 5.54
C TYR A 3 -10.56 -0.61 7.04
N ARG A 4 -10.43 -1.87 7.44
CA ARG A 4 -9.98 -2.26 8.78
C ARG A 4 -8.46 -2.19 8.86
N TYR A 5 -7.96 -1.33 9.75
CA TYR A 5 -6.55 -1.20 10.08
C TYR A 5 -6.24 -2.04 11.31
N GLU A 6 -5.30 -2.98 11.21
CA GLU A 6 -4.91 -3.85 12.32
C GLU A 6 -4.03 -3.09 13.33
N ASP A 7 -3.25 -2.12 12.85
CA ASP A 7 -2.38 -1.28 13.67
C ASP A 7 -3.16 -0.14 14.36
N ALA A 8 -3.94 -0.48 15.37
CA ALA A 8 -4.72 0.47 16.18
C ALA A 8 -3.84 1.56 16.85
N PHE A 9 -2.53 1.33 16.97
CA PHE A 9 -1.57 2.26 17.55
C PHE A 9 -1.26 3.46 16.65
N LEU A 10 -1.21 3.26 15.32
CA LEU A 10 -1.07 4.36 14.37
C LEU A 10 -2.40 5.10 14.19
N VAL A 11 -3.52 4.37 14.14
CA VAL A 11 -4.85 4.96 13.98
C VAL A 11 -5.24 5.82 15.18
N LYS A 12 -4.83 5.46 16.41
CA LYS A 12 -5.10 6.27 17.61
C LYS A 12 -4.35 7.61 17.64
N LYS A 13 -3.25 7.76 16.90
CA LYS A 13 -2.46 9.00 16.87
C LYS A 13 -2.96 10.01 15.83
N VAL A 14 -3.88 9.61 14.96
CA VAL A 14 -4.35 10.40 13.82
C VAL A 14 -5.87 10.53 13.89
N SER A 15 -6.40 11.72 13.66
CA SER A 15 -7.85 11.95 13.65
C SER A 15 -8.52 11.18 12.53
N GLU A 16 -9.78 10.75 12.72
CA GLU A 16 -10.54 10.03 11.68
C GLU A 16 -10.62 10.79 10.35
N GLU A 17 -10.71 12.13 10.42
CA GLU A 17 -10.71 13.01 9.24
C GLU A 17 -9.38 12.96 8.48
N GLU A 18 -8.26 13.01 9.19
CA GLU A 18 -6.93 12.90 8.57
C GLU A 18 -6.71 11.51 7.98
N LEU A 19 -7.14 10.46 8.70
CA LEU A 19 -7.03 9.09 8.19
C LEU A 19 -7.87 8.89 6.93
N GLY A 20 -9.05 9.51 6.88
CA GLY A 20 -9.90 9.53 5.69
C GLY A 20 -9.22 10.24 4.50
N GLN A 21 -8.55 11.36 4.72
CA GLN A 21 -7.82 12.07 3.66
C GLN A 21 -6.63 11.26 3.13
N ILE A 22 -5.85 10.64 4.02
CA ILE A 22 -4.70 9.80 3.64
C ILE A 22 -5.19 8.56 2.88
N GLU A 23 -6.29 7.94 3.33
CA GLU A 23 -6.92 6.80 2.64
C GLU A 23 -7.38 7.20 1.22
N LEU A 24 -8.03 8.36 1.07
CA LEU A 24 -8.51 8.86 -0.22
C LEU A 24 -7.35 9.15 -1.18
N ALA A 25 -6.29 9.81 -0.69
CA ALA A 25 -5.09 10.08 -1.47
C ALA A 25 -4.39 8.78 -1.93
N ALA A 26 -4.29 7.80 -1.04
CA ALA A 26 -3.72 6.49 -1.36
C ALA A 26 -4.55 5.71 -2.39
N ILE A 27 -5.89 5.80 -2.31
CA ILE A 27 -6.82 5.23 -3.29
C ILE A 27 -6.64 5.88 -4.66
N GLU A 28 -6.52 7.21 -4.73
CA GLU A 28 -6.26 7.93 -5.97
C GLU A 28 -4.90 7.58 -6.57
N GLU A 29 -3.85 7.44 -5.73
CA GLU A 29 -2.54 6.96 -6.19
C GLU A 29 -2.63 5.53 -6.75
N ALA A 30 -3.30 4.61 -6.05
CA ALA A 30 -3.47 3.23 -6.50
C ALA A 30 -4.17 3.17 -7.88
N GLN A 31 -5.21 3.99 -8.07
CA GLN A 31 -5.90 4.11 -9.36
C GLN A 31 -5.00 4.70 -10.45
N LYS A 32 -4.23 5.75 -10.15
CA LYS A 32 -3.27 6.35 -11.10
C LYS A 32 -2.17 5.36 -11.51
N LEU A 33 -1.78 4.50 -10.58
CA LEU A 33 -0.80 3.43 -10.79
C LEU A 33 -1.34 2.24 -11.60
N GLY A 34 -2.64 2.24 -11.93
CA GLY A 34 -3.27 1.18 -12.70
C GLY A 34 -3.53 -0.09 -11.89
N ILE A 35 -3.56 0.00 -10.56
CA ILE A 35 -3.93 -1.12 -9.69
C ILE A 35 -5.44 -1.34 -9.82
N THR A 36 -5.82 -2.28 -10.67
CA THR A 36 -7.24 -2.60 -10.97
C THR A 36 -7.80 -3.70 -10.07
N ASP A 37 -6.93 -4.49 -9.45
CA ASP A 37 -7.31 -5.58 -8.57
C ASP A 37 -7.63 -5.08 -7.16
N ALA A 38 -8.85 -5.38 -6.68
CA ALA A 38 -9.36 -4.91 -5.40
C ALA A 38 -8.53 -5.39 -4.20
N TYR A 39 -7.95 -6.60 -4.28
CA TYR A 39 -7.13 -7.15 -3.20
C TYR A 39 -5.80 -6.41 -3.09
N TYR A 40 -5.12 -6.20 -4.22
CA TYR A 40 -3.87 -5.44 -4.23
C TYR A 40 -4.08 -3.96 -3.95
N MET A 41 -5.21 -3.38 -4.40
CA MET A 41 -5.59 -2.00 -4.11
C MET A 41 -5.76 -1.78 -2.61
N GLU A 42 -6.53 -2.64 -1.93
CA GLU A 42 -6.69 -2.55 -0.47
C GLU A 42 -5.35 -2.66 0.26
N ARG A 43 -4.51 -3.64 -0.11
CA ARG A 43 -3.18 -3.86 0.51
C ARG A 43 -2.25 -2.67 0.30
N TYR A 44 -2.22 -2.12 -0.91
CA TYR A 44 -1.41 -0.94 -1.25
C TYR A 44 -1.89 0.29 -0.47
N VAL A 45 -3.20 0.54 -0.42
CA VAL A 45 -3.79 1.66 0.31
C VAL A 45 -3.43 1.58 1.80
N LYS A 46 -3.59 0.41 2.42
CA LYS A 46 -3.20 0.19 3.82
C LYS A 46 -1.72 0.45 4.05
N ALA A 47 -0.84 -0.12 3.24
CA ALA A 47 0.60 0.08 3.35
C ALA A 47 0.98 1.56 3.18
N ARG A 48 0.36 2.25 2.23
CA ARG A 48 0.59 3.69 1.97
C ARG A 48 0.18 4.54 3.16
N VAL A 49 -1.00 4.28 3.73
CA VAL A 49 -1.47 4.94 4.96
C VAL A 49 -0.48 4.72 6.10
N TYR A 50 0.01 3.49 6.30
CA TYR A 50 1.01 3.20 7.34
C TYR A 50 2.34 3.91 7.11
N VAL A 51 2.84 3.94 5.86
CA VAL A 51 4.05 4.68 5.51
C VAL A 51 3.89 6.16 5.84
N GLU A 52 2.77 6.77 5.49
CA GLU A 52 2.54 8.20 5.67
C GLU A 52 2.44 8.59 7.15
N ILE A 53 1.73 7.78 7.96
CA ILE A 53 1.66 7.99 9.40
C ILE A 53 3.02 7.71 10.06
N ALA A 54 3.74 6.68 9.64
CA ALA A 54 5.09 6.39 10.11
C ALA A 54 6.09 7.51 9.73
N GLN A 55 5.92 8.15 8.57
CA GLN A 55 6.73 9.28 8.11
C GLN A 55 6.51 10.51 8.96
N ARG A 56 5.26 10.78 9.34
CA ARG A 56 4.91 11.88 10.26
C ARG A 56 5.44 11.66 11.66
N HIS A 57 5.59 10.39 12.08
CA HIS A 57 6.13 10.02 13.38
C HIS A 57 7.54 9.44 13.29
N ILE A 58 8.33 9.80 12.27
CA ILE A 58 9.67 9.25 12.05
C ILE A 58 10.65 9.60 13.19
N GLU A 59 10.32 10.64 13.96
CA GLU A 59 11.04 11.07 15.17
C GLU A 59 10.85 10.12 16.36
N ALA A 60 9.90 9.18 16.30
CA ALA A 60 9.77 8.13 17.30
C ALA A 60 10.83 7.04 17.08
N ASP A 61 11.54 6.69 18.14
CA ASP A 61 12.59 5.67 18.13
C ASP A 61 12.07 4.33 17.59
N GLY A 62 12.75 3.76 16.59
CA GLY A 62 12.35 2.52 15.90
C GLY A 62 11.27 2.66 14.81
N MET A 63 10.68 3.86 14.61
CA MET A 63 9.65 4.08 13.57
C MET A 63 10.25 4.05 12.16
N LYS A 64 11.54 4.40 12.03
CA LYS A 64 12.28 4.39 10.76
C LYS A 64 12.42 2.98 10.17
N GLU A 65 12.64 1.98 11.03
CA GLU A 65 12.76 0.58 10.61
C GLU A 65 11.40 0.02 10.17
N LYS A 66 10.33 0.34 10.92
CA LYS A 66 8.95 0.03 10.52
C LYS A 66 8.57 0.69 9.19
N LEU A 67 8.98 1.94 8.98
CA LEU A 67 8.73 2.65 7.72
C LEU A 67 9.37 1.94 6.53
N ASP A 68 10.58 1.42 6.70
CA ASP A 68 11.28 0.68 5.66
C ASP A 68 10.53 -0.64 5.33
N VAL A 69 10.06 -1.35 6.36
CA VAL A 69 9.23 -2.56 6.20
C VAL A 69 7.92 -2.24 5.45
N TYR A 70 7.20 -1.20 5.87
CA TYR A 70 5.94 -0.82 5.19
C TYR A 70 6.17 -0.37 3.75
N LYS A 71 7.31 0.26 3.45
CA LYS A 71 7.71 0.59 2.07
C LYS A 71 8.02 -0.65 1.25
N ASP A 72 8.75 -1.64 1.80
CA ASP A 72 9.01 -2.91 1.10
C ASP A 72 7.70 -3.66 0.83
N GLU A 73 6.79 -3.69 1.79
CA GLU A 73 5.45 -4.25 1.59
C GLU A 73 4.68 -3.51 0.49
N MET A 74 4.68 -2.17 0.51
CA MET A 74 4.04 -1.36 -0.52
C MET A 74 4.60 -1.65 -1.93
N ASP A 75 5.94 -1.72 -2.07
CA ASP A 75 6.60 -2.05 -3.34
C ASP A 75 6.28 -3.48 -3.79
N ARG A 76 6.26 -4.44 -2.86
CA ARG A 76 5.84 -5.82 -3.16
C ARG A 76 4.41 -5.86 -3.70
N TYR A 77 3.44 -5.26 -3.00
CA TYR A 77 2.05 -5.30 -3.46
C TYR A 77 1.87 -4.58 -4.79
N TYR A 78 2.62 -3.49 -5.04
CA TYR A 78 2.65 -2.83 -6.33
C TYR A 78 3.24 -3.72 -7.44
N ARG A 79 4.37 -4.40 -7.19
CA ARG A 79 4.95 -5.36 -8.14
C ARG A 79 4.03 -6.54 -8.40
N PHE A 80 3.37 -7.07 -7.37
CA PHE A 80 2.41 -8.14 -7.52
C PHE A 80 1.15 -7.69 -8.27
N SER A 81 0.68 -6.46 -8.09
CA SER A 81 -0.44 -5.93 -8.85
C SER A 81 -0.09 -5.75 -10.32
N GLN A 82 1.12 -5.30 -10.65
CA GLN A 82 1.63 -5.20 -12.02
C GLN A 82 1.84 -6.58 -12.67
N THR A 83 2.28 -7.57 -11.88
CA THR A 83 2.56 -8.94 -12.37
C THR A 83 1.28 -9.78 -12.53
N ASN A 84 0.31 -9.62 -11.63
CA ASN A 84 -0.97 -10.34 -11.67
C ASN A 84 -2.08 -9.57 -12.41
N SER A 85 -1.87 -8.30 -12.76
CA SER A 85 -2.81 -7.62 -13.66
C SER A 85 -2.82 -8.34 -15.01
N PRO A 86 -4.01 -8.67 -15.55
CA PRO A 86 -4.14 -9.45 -16.79
C PRO A 86 -3.49 -8.79 -18.02
N SER A 87 -3.08 -7.53 -17.90
CA SER A 87 -2.40 -6.78 -18.96
C SER A 87 -0.95 -7.21 -19.23
N ASN A 88 -0.32 -8.01 -18.36
CA ASN A 88 1.09 -8.38 -18.51
C ASN A 88 1.35 -9.89 -18.69
N ILE A 89 0.37 -10.65 -19.18
CA ILE A 89 0.62 -11.97 -19.80
C ILE A 89 1.29 -11.74 -21.17
N ALA A 90 2.42 -11.03 -21.18
CA ALA A 90 3.35 -11.02 -22.29
C ALA A 90 4.08 -12.36 -22.26
N THR A 91 3.55 -13.30 -23.03
CA THR A 91 4.35 -14.28 -23.78
C THR A 91 5.39 -15.04 -22.94
N ILE A 92 4.95 -16.07 -22.23
CA ILE A 92 5.86 -17.17 -21.90
C ILE A 92 6.09 -17.93 -23.22
N PRO A 93 7.27 -17.89 -23.86
CA PRO A 93 7.55 -18.81 -24.94
C PRO A 93 7.62 -20.20 -24.31
N VAL A 94 6.57 -20.99 -24.53
CA VAL A 94 6.59 -22.41 -24.21
C VAL A 94 7.55 -23.06 -25.20
N ALA A 95 8.85 -23.02 -24.89
CA ALA A 95 9.86 -23.78 -25.59
C ALA A 95 9.61 -25.26 -25.26
N ARG A 96 8.76 -25.90 -26.07
CA ARG A 96 8.71 -27.36 -26.18
C ARG A 96 9.98 -27.81 -26.89
N GLY A 97 10.92 -28.35 -26.11
CA GLY A 97 11.92 -29.29 -26.62
C GLY A 97 11.30 -30.66 -26.91
#